data_AF-A0A6A5R240-F1
#
_entry.id   AF-A0A6A5R240-F1
#
_cell.length_a   1.000
_cell.length_b   1.000
_cell.length_c   1.000
_cell.angle_alpha   90.00
_cell.angle_beta   90.00
_cell.angle_gamma   90.00
#
_symmetry.space_group_name_H-M   'P 1'
#
loop_
_entity.id
_entity.type
_entity.pdbx_description
1 polymer ?
#
loop_
_entity_poly.entity_id
_entity_poly.type
_entity_poly.pdbx_seq_one_letter_code
_entity_poly.pdbx_strand_id
1 'polypeptide(L)'
;KVTIPDFEPDTFQLFVEFLYYGRYSYHDNLRNSSKVRDSAKAWVLADYLDAVEFKNFAIRSLYSIYFPSDHSGPKCGVGPNAIEHCCSKASEESGLVALYLSVLVVYWGDTGFISYVGDLSDEWDAIWERHPGFRNDLLRGLGQRKEVREQWQ
;
A
#
# COMPACT_ATOMS: atom_id res chain seq x y z
N LYS A 1 -2.88 -29.60 -12.94
CA LYS A 1 -3.51 -28.56 -12.10
C LYS A 1 -2.38 -27.68 -11.60
N VAL A 2 -2.35 -26.40 -11.99
CA VAL A 2 -1.38 -25.43 -11.45
C VAL A 2 -2.01 -24.81 -10.21
N THR A 3 -1.28 -24.80 -9.10
CA THR A 3 -1.68 -24.16 -7.84
C THR A 3 -0.62 -23.15 -7.47
N ILE A 4 -1.04 -21.91 -7.23
CA ILE A 4 -0.16 -20.86 -6.72
C ILE A 4 -0.45 -20.75 -5.22
N PRO A 5 0.40 -21.32 -4.35
CA PRO A 5 0.19 -21.26 -2.92
C PRO A 5 0.27 -19.81 -2.43
N ASP A 6 -0.38 -19.51 -1.31
CA ASP A 6 -0.35 -18.19 -0.64
C ASP A 6 -1.03 -17.02 -1.37
N PHE A 7 -1.72 -17.27 -2.48
CA PHE A 7 -2.52 -16.28 -3.20
C PHE A 7 -4.00 -16.64 -3.25
N GLU A 8 -4.84 -15.65 -3.02
CA GLU A 8 -6.29 -15.79 -3.13
C GLU A 8 -6.69 -15.97 -4.61
N PRO A 9 -7.68 -16.82 -4.92
CA PRO A 9 -8.20 -16.99 -6.28
C PRO A 9 -8.59 -15.65 -6.94
N ASP A 10 -9.19 -14.74 -6.18
CA ASP A 10 -9.60 -13.42 -6.64
C ASP A 10 -8.40 -12.57 -7.08
N THR A 11 -7.24 -12.71 -6.42
CA THR A 11 -6.01 -11.99 -6.85
C THR A 11 -5.49 -12.55 -8.17
N PHE A 12 -5.56 -13.87 -8.36
CA PHE A 12 -5.18 -14.49 -9.63
C PHE A 12 -6.15 -14.12 -10.77
N GLN A 13 -7.43 -13.94 -10.47
CA GLN A 13 -8.40 -13.45 -11.46
C GLN A 13 -7.98 -12.08 -12.03
N LEU A 14 -7.45 -11.16 -11.22
CA LEU A 14 -6.94 -9.87 -11.70
C LEU A 14 -5.82 -10.03 -12.74
N PHE A 15 -4.94 -11.01 -12.53
CA PHE A 15 -3.89 -11.33 -13.51
C PHE A 15 -4.48 -11.88 -14.82
N VAL A 16 -5.46 -12.78 -14.72
CA VAL A 16 -6.15 -13.32 -15.90
C VAL A 16 -6.85 -12.19 -16.68
N GLU A 17 -7.60 -11.31 -16.02
CA GLU A 17 -8.22 -10.15 -16.67
C GLU A 17 -7.18 -9.25 -17.35
N PHE A 18 -6.06 -8.99 -16.67
CA PHE A 18 -4.96 -8.21 -17.25
C PHE A 18 -4.39 -8.85 -18.52
N LEU A 19 -4.21 -10.16 -18.56
CA LEU A 19 -3.72 -10.85 -19.76
C LEU A 19 -4.69 -10.71 -20.94
N TYR A 20 -6.00 -10.73 -20.71
CA TYR A 20 -6.99 -10.61 -21.78
C TYR A 20 -7.20 -9.18 -22.26
N TYR A 21 -7.12 -8.18 -21.36
CA TYR A 21 -7.56 -6.82 -21.65
C TYR A 21 -6.47 -5.74 -21.49
N GLY A 22 -5.28 -6.10 -21.03
CA GLY A 22 -4.22 -5.15 -20.65
C GLY A 22 -4.56 -4.29 -19.43
N ARG A 23 -5.65 -4.62 -18.71
CA ARG A 23 -6.16 -3.97 -17.51
C ARG A 23 -7.04 -4.94 -16.73
N TYR A 24 -7.22 -4.70 -15.44
CA TYR A 24 -8.20 -5.40 -14.62
C TYR A 24 -9.14 -4.41 -13.94
N SER A 25 -10.33 -4.88 -13.57
CA SER A 25 -11.23 -4.12 -12.71
C SER A 25 -10.91 -4.43 -11.26
N TYR A 26 -10.77 -3.42 -10.41
CA TYR A 26 -10.67 -3.62 -8.97
C TYR A 26 -12.03 -3.40 -8.32
N HIS A 27 -12.34 -4.17 -7.27
CA HIS A 27 -13.60 -4.11 -6.54
C HIS A 27 -13.41 -3.53 -5.13
N ASP A 28 -12.39 -2.68 -5.00
CA ASP A 28 -12.04 -2.04 -3.75
C ASP A 28 -13.20 -1.22 -3.16
N ASN A 29 -13.58 -1.56 -1.92
CA ASN A 29 -14.40 -0.67 -1.10
C ASN A 29 -13.49 0.42 -0.49
N LEU A 30 -13.42 1.57 -1.17
CA LEU A 30 -12.59 2.72 -0.77
C LEU A 30 -13.04 3.38 0.55
N ARG A 31 -14.20 3.02 1.10
CA ARG A 31 -14.64 3.50 2.41
C ARG A 31 -14.08 2.69 3.58
N ASN A 32 -13.46 1.54 3.31
CA ASN A 32 -12.93 0.65 4.34
C ASN A 32 -11.40 0.62 4.26
N SER A 33 -10.72 1.50 4.99
CA SER A 33 -9.25 1.60 5.04
C SER A 33 -8.55 0.37 5.64
N SER A 34 -9.26 -0.46 6.41
CA SER A 34 -8.72 -1.68 7.02
C SER A 34 -8.46 -2.81 6.02
N LYS A 35 -8.97 -2.72 4.78
CA LYS A 35 -8.73 -3.73 3.74
C LYS A 35 -7.45 -3.45 2.96
N VAL A 36 -6.73 -4.52 2.62
CA VAL A 36 -5.65 -4.49 1.63
C VAL A 36 -6.26 -4.24 0.26
N ARG A 37 -5.71 -3.26 -0.48
CA ARG A 37 -6.18 -2.95 -1.84
C ARG A 37 -5.93 -4.09 -2.80
N ASP A 38 -6.85 -4.31 -3.74
CA ASP A 38 -6.69 -5.28 -4.82
C ASP A 38 -5.40 -5.01 -5.61
N SER A 39 -5.08 -3.74 -5.86
CA SER A 39 -3.85 -3.35 -6.54
C SER A 39 -2.57 -3.68 -5.75
N ALA A 40 -2.61 -3.69 -4.41
CA ALA A 40 -1.46 -4.12 -3.62
C ALA A 40 -1.27 -5.65 -3.70
N LYS A 41 -2.36 -6.41 -3.58
CA LYS A 41 -2.33 -7.88 -3.76
C LYS A 41 -1.87 -8.27 -5.16
N ALA A 42 -2.40 -7.60 -6.18
CA ALA A 42 -2.02 -7.79 -7.58
C ALA A 42 -0.53 -7.51 -7.80
N TRP A 43 0.01 -6.47 -7.16
CA TRP A 43 1.44 -6.16 -7.24
C TRP A 43 2.31 -7.29 -6.68
N VAL A 44 1.96 -7.83 -5.51
CA VAL A 44 2.69 -8.96 -4.89
C VAL A 44 2.63 -10.19 -5.80
N LEU A 45 1.46 -10.49 -6.36
CA LEU A 45 1.33 -11.60 -7.31
C LEU A 45 2.18 -11.35 -8.56
N ALA A 46 2.19 -10.13 -9.09
CA ALA A 46 2.97 -9.77 -10.26
C ALA A 46 4.48 -9.92 -10.01
N ASP A 47 4.93 -9.53 -8.82
CA ASP A 47 6.32 -9.71 -8.39
C ASP A 47 6.70 -11.19 -8.31
N TYR A 48 5.82 -12.02 -7.74
CA TYR A 48 6.00 -13.47 -7.67
C TYR A 48 6.05 -14.13 -9.06
N LEU A 49 5.22 -13.66 -10.00
CA LEU A 49 5.13 -14.20 -11.36
C LEU A 49 6.19 -13.63 -12.33
N ASP A 50 7.03 -12.69 -11.87
CA ASP A 50 7.92 -11.89 -12.72
C ASP A 50 7.20 -11.21 -13.90
N ALA A 51 5.97 -10.77 -13.65
CA ALA A 51 5.07 -10.16 -14.63
C ALA A 51 5.20 -8.63 -14.58
N VAL A 52 6.27 -8.08 -15.19
CA VAL A 52 6.67 -6.66 -15.10
C VAL A 52 5.55 -5.69 -15.49
N GLU A 53 4.84 -5.93 -16.59
CA GLU A 53 3.78 -5.04 -17.07
C GLU A 53 2.58 -5.04 -16.11
N PHE A 54 2.23 -6.20 -15.57
CA PHE A 54 1.17 -6.34 -14.58
C PHE A 54 1.55 -5.66 -13.26
N LYS A 55 2.80 -5.80 -12.84
CA LYS A 55 3.38 -5.16 -11.66
C LYS A 55 3.33 -3.63 -11.77
N ASN A 56 3.74 -3.11 -12.93
CA ASN A 56 3.71 -1.68 -13.23
C ASN A 56 2.27 -1.13 -13.29
N PHE A 57 1.35 -1.88 -13.88
CA PHE A 57 -0.07 -1.50 -13.89
C PHE A 57 -0.66 -1.48 -12.47
N ALA A 58 -0.34 -2.49 -11.65
CA ALA A 58 -0.81 -2.59 -10.28
C ALA A 58 -0.31 -1.45 -9.40
N ILE A 59 0.99 -1.12 -9.43
CA ILE A 59 1.52 0.00 -8.63
C ILE A 59 0.99 1.35 -9.10
N ARG A 60 0.79 1.56 -10.40
CA ARG A 60 0.18 2.78 -10.94
C ARG A 60 -1.27 2.92 -10.47
N SER A 61 -2.01 1.82 -10.47
CA SER A 61 -3.40 1.79 -9.99
C SER A 61 -3.46 2.15 -8.51
N LEU A 62 -2.58 1.54 -7.70
CA LEU A 62 -2.45 1.84 -6.27
C LEU A 62 -2.05 3.30 -6.01
N TYR A 63 -1.07 3.82 -6.76
CA TYR A 63 -0.63 5.21 -6.66
C TYR A 63 -1.80 6.18 -6.89
N SER A 64 -2.64 5.92 -7.90
CA SER A 64 -3.79 6.77 -8.24
C SER A 64 -4.91 6.82 -7.17
N ILE A 65 -4.87 5.91 -6.19
CA ILE A 65 -5.77 5.94 -5.02
C ILE A 65 -5.31 7.00 -4.04
N TYR A 66 -4.00 7.09 -3.78
CA TYR A 66 -3.45 7.99 -2.77
C TYR A 66 -3.02 9.34 -3.33
N PHE A 67 -2.66 9.39 -4.61
CA PHE A 67 -2.21 10.59 -5.33
C PHE A 67 -3.00 10.75 -6.64
N PRO A 68 -4.29 11.10 -6.56
CA PRO A 68 -5.12 11.23 -7.74
C PRO A 68 -4.70 12.44 -8.59
N SER A 69 -4.80 12.31 -9.91
CA SER A 69 -4.33 13.31 -10.87
C SER A 69 -5.15 14.60 -10.90
N ASP A 70 -6.36 14.57 -10.34
CA ASP A 70 -7.24 15.74 -10.19
C ASP A 70 -6.88 16.59 -8.96
N HIS A 71 -5.78 16.25 -8.27
CA HIS A 71 -5.33 16.90 -7.03
C HIS A 71 -6.36 16.83 -5.89
N SER A 72 -7.34 15.93 -5.98
CA SER A 72 -8.17 15.59 -4.84
C SER A 72 -7.33 14.92 -3.74
N GLY A 73 -7.83 14.94 -2.51
CA GLY A 73 -7.23 14.18 -1.42
C GLY A 73 -7.21 12.68 -1.73
N PRO A 74 -6.50 11.88 -0.93
CA PRO A 74 -6.47 10.44 -1.12
C PRO A 74 -7.88 9.86 -1.06
N LYS A 75 -8.19 8.91 -1.95
CA LYS A 75 -9.53 8.31 -2.07
C LYS A 75 -9.88 7.35 -0.94
N CYS A 76 -8.88 6.86 -0.21
CA CYS A 76 -9.01 5.92 0.89
C CYS A 76 -7.84 6.08 1.86
N GLY A 77 -8.07 5.87 3.16
CA GLY A 77 -7.02 5.80 4.17
C GLY A 77 -6.18 4.53 4.09
N VAL A 78 -5.07 4.50 4.83
CA VAL A 78 -4.23 3.31 5.00
C VAL A 78 -4.48 2.72 6.39
N GLY A 79 -4.79 1.43 6.44
CA GLY A 79 -4.95 0.67 7.68
C GLY A 79 -3.77 -0.29 7.96
N PRO A 80 -3.70 -0.86 9.17
CA PRO A 80 -2.62 -1.75 9.60
C PRO A 80 -2.38 -2.92 8.65
N ASN A 81 -3.45 -3.56 8.18
CA ASN A 81 -3.39 -4.71 7.28
C ASN A 81 -2.69 -4.41 5.95
N ALA A 82 -2.77 -3.18 5.44
CA ALA A 82 -2.10 -2.80 4.21
C ALA A 82 -0.58 -2.82 4.38
N ILE A 83 -0.09 -2.35 5.53
CA ILE A 83 1.32 -2.36 5.89
C ILE A 83 1.79 -3.78 6.24
N GLU A 84 1.00 -4.53 6.99
CA GLU A 84 1.27 -5.95 7.24
C GLU A 84 1.47 -6.72 5.94
N HIS A 85 0.55 -6.53 4.99
CA HIS A 85 0.60 -7.21 3.71
C HIS A 85 1.85 -6.83 2.91
N CYS A 86 2.18 -5.53 2.81
CA CYS A 86 3.36 -5.14 2.03
C CYS A 86 4.67 -5.63 2.68
N CYS A 87 4.82 -5.47 4.00
CA CYS A 87 6.06 -5.84 4.68
C CYS A 87 6.24 -7.36 4.80
N SER A 88 5.16 -8.14 4.89
CA SER A 88 5.25 -9.60 4.98
C SER A 88 5.41 -10.30 3.62
N LYS A 89 5.03 -9.65 2.51
CA LYS A 89 4.97 -10.29 1.19
C LYS A 89 5.90 -9.67 0.14
N ALA A 90 6.45 -8.48 0.36
CA ALA A 90 7.37 -7.83 -0.55
C ALA A 90 8.73 -7.56 0.10
N SER A 91 9.77 -7.46 -0.72
CA SER A 91 11.10 -7.02 -0.24
C SER A 91 11.03 -5.61 0.36
N GLU A 92 11.85 -5.32 1.36
CA GLU A 92 11.99 -3.98 1.95
C GLU A 92 12.38 -2.91 0.91
N GLU A 93 13.15 -3.30 -0.10
CA GLU A 93 13.58 -2.44 -1.21
C GLU A 93 12.55 -2.36 -2.34
N SER A 94 11.39 -2.99 -2.17
CA SER A 94 10.37 -3.02 -3.21
C SER A 94 9.70 -1.67 -3.44
N GLY A 95 9.24 -1.46 -4.68
CA GLY A 95 8.42 -0.31 -5.01
C GLY A 95 7.11 -0.23 -4.20
N LEU A 96 6.55 -1.38 -3.79
CA LEU A 96 5.34 -1.40 -2.97
C LEU A 96 5.58 -0.85 -1.57
N VAL A 97 6.66 -1.29 -0.91
CA VAL A 97 7.06 -0.80 0.41
C VAL A 97 7.41 0.69 0.34
N ALA A 98 8.19 1.10 -0.67
CA ALA A 98 8.54 2.50 -0.88
C ALA A 98 7.30 3.41 -1.12
N LEU A 99 6.30 2.90 -1.86
CA LEU A 99 5.05 3.63 -2.08
C LEU A 99 4.27 3.83 -0.78
N TYR A 100 4.02 2.77 0.00
CA TYR A 100 3.30 2.88 1.27
C TYR A 100 4.03 3.77 2.27
N LEU A 101 5.36 3.67 2.36
CA LEU A 101 6.18 4.56 3.17
C LEU A 101 5.97 6.03 2.77
N SER A 102 6.03 6.33 1.47
CA SER A 102 5.83 7.68 0.94
C SER A 102 4.43 8.21 1.27
N VAL A 103 3.39 7.37 1.09
CA VAL A 103 2.00 7.70 1.42
C VAL A 103 1.87 8.05 2.90
N LEU A 104 2.41 7.23 3.80
CA LEU A 104 2.35 7.48 5.23
C LEU A 104 3.11 8.76 5.62
N VAL A 105 4.31 9.00 5.08
CA VAL A 105 5.08 10.22 5.37
C VAL A 105 4.31 11.49 4.96
N VAL A 106 3.63 11.46 3.80
CA VAL A 106 2.84 12.60 3.30
C VAL A 106 1.61 12.86 4.19
N TYR A 107 0.86 11.80 4.53
CA TYR A 107 -0.44 11.92 5.19
C TYR A 107 -0.43 11.65 6.70
N TRP A 108 0.74 11.46 7.33
CA TRP A 108 0.85 11.07 8.75
C TRP A 108 0.05 11.94 9.73
N GLY A 109 -0.01 13.25 9.48
CA GLY A 109 -0.73 14.20 10.34
C GLY A 109 -2.24 14.28 10.08
N ASP A 110 -2.76 13.55 9.08
CA ASP A 110 -4.18 13.53 8.74
C ASP A 110 -4.87 12.36 9.46
N THR A 111 -5.56 12.68 10.56
CA THR A 111 -6.27 11.71 11.40
C THR A 111 -7.51 11.11 10.72
N GLY A 112 -7.99 11.73 9.63
CA GLY A 112 -9.02 11.14 8.77
C GLY A 112 -8.45 10.09 7.80
N PHE A 113 -7.15 10.17 7.52
CA PHE A 113 -6.45 9.24 6.63
C PHE A 113 -5.84 8.05 7.36
N ILE A 114 -5.16 8.29 8.49
CA ILE A 114 -4.67 7.24 9.38
C ILE A 114 -5.49 7.27 10.67
N SER A 115 -6.32 6.24 10.85
CA SER A 115 -7.09 6.09 12.09
C SER A 115 -6.25 5.37 13.14
N TYR A 116 -5.90 6.08 14.21
CA TYR A 116 -5.26 5.58 15.43
C TYR A 116 -6.26 5.40 16.59
N VAL A 117 -7.56 5.30 16.28
CA VAL A 117 -8.60 5.33 17.31
C VAL A 117 -9.09 3.91 17.63
N GLY A 118 -9.22 3.60 18.93
CA GLY A 118 -9.81 2.36 19.44
C GLY A 118 -8.93 1.14 19.17
N ASP A 119 -9.54 0.01 18.82
CA ASP A 119 -8.87 -1.29 18.59
C ASP A 119 -7.76 -1.23 17.52
N LEU A 120 -7.83 -0.25 16.61
CA LEU A 120 -6.79 -0.03 15.59
C LEU A 120 -5.46 0.45 16.18
N SER A 121 -5.44 1.04 17.38
CA SER A 121 -4.20 1.46 18.04
C SER A 121 -3.31 0.25 18.35
N ASP A 122 -3.88 -0.78 18.96
CA ASP A 122 -3.16 -2.01 19.31
C ASP A 122 -2.70 -2.76 18.04
N GLU A 123 -3.53 -2.74 16.98
CA GLU A 123 -3.14 -3.29 15.68
C GLU A 123 -1.94 -2.55 15.10
N TRP A 124 -1.95 -1.21 15.11
CA TRP A 124 -0.83 -0.42 14.63
C TRP A 124 0.45 -0.69 15.44
N ASP A 125 0.36 -0.72 16.76
CA ASP A 125 1.51 -1.00 17.63
C ASP A 125 2.10 -2.38 17.32
N ALA A 126 1.26 -3.39 17.12
CA ALA A 126 1.72 -4.72 16.72
C ALA A 126 2.42 -4.72 15.35
N ILE A 127 1.96 -3.91 14.38
CA ILE A 127 2.66 -3.74 13.08
C ILE A 127 4.04 -3.12 13.29
N TRP A 128 4.13 -2.09 14.12
CA TRP A 128 5.37 -1.37 14.41
C TRP A 128 6.42 -2.22 15.14
N GLU A 129 5.97 -3.14 15.99
CA GLU A 129 6.84 -4.11 16.64
C GLU A 129 7.33 -5.19 15.67
N ARG A 130 6.45 -5.67 14.78
CA ARG A 130 6.78 -6.73 13.81
C ARG A 130 7.69 -6.26 12.68
N HIS A 131 7.54 -5.00 12.26
CA HIS A 131 8.26 -4.41 11.12
C HIS A 131 9.09 -3.20 11.54
N PRO A 132 10.13 -3.38 12.39
CA PRO A 132 10.91 -2.27 12.94
C PRO A 132 11.67 -1.50 11.86
N GLY A 133 12.09 -2.15 10.76
CA GLY A 133 12.74 -1.49 9.61
C GLY A 133 11.83 -0.43 8.99
N PHE A 134 10.61 -0.84 8.61
CA PHE A 134 9.60 0.06 8.07
C PHE A 134 9.26 1.21 9.03
N ARG A 135 9.09 0.91 10.32
CA ARG A 135 8.86 1.92 11.37
C ARG A 135 9.99 2.95 11.42
N ASN A 136 11.24 2.49 11.42
CA ASN A 136 12.40 3.37 11.52
C ASN A 136 12.52 4.27 10.28
N ASP A 137 12.23 3.73 9.10
CA ASP A 137 12.22 4.48 7.84
C ASP A 137 11.14 5.56 7.83
N LEU A 138 9.96 5.22 8.34
CA LEU A 138 8.86 6.16 8.51
C LEU A 138 9.25 7.28 9.48
N LEU A 139 9.80 6.98 10.65
CA LEU A 139 10.25 7.99 11.62
C LEU A 139 11.31 8.93 11.01
N ARG A 140 12.25 8.38 10.25
CA ARG A 140 13.26 9.15 9.52
C ARG A 140 12.62 10.08 8.49
N GLY A 141 11.69 9.58 7.68
CA GLY A 141 10.95 10.39 6.70
C GLY A 141 10.13 11.51 7.35
N LEU A 142 9.52 11.25 8.51
CA LEU A 142 8.80 12.26 9.28
C LEU A 142 9.73 13.32 9.88
N GLY A 143 10.94 12.94 10.32
CA GLY A 143 11.97 13.86 10.80
C GLY A 143 12.40 14.85 9.70
N GLN A 144 12.77 14.32 8.53
CA GLN A 144 13.18 15.13 7.37
C GLN A 144 12.07 16.11 6.91
N ARG A 145 10.81 15.70 6.99
CA ARG A 145 9.67 16.56 6.64
C ARG A 145 9.54 17.78 7.57
N LYS A 146 9.86 17.64 8.86
CA LYS A 146 9.81 18.75 9.82
C LYS A 146 10.91 19.77 9.53
N GLU A 147 12.14 19.31 9.31
CA GLU A 147 13.30 20.17 9.00
C GLU A 147 13.03 21.05 7.77
N VAL A 148 12.45 20.48 6.71
CA VAL A 148 12.07 21.26 5.52
C VAL A 148 11.07 22.35 5.88
N ARG A 149 10.05 22.07 6.69
CA ARG A 149 9.04 23.09 7.06
C ARG A 149 9.63 24.23 7.88
N GLU A 150 10.60 23.94 8.75
CA GLU A 150 11.26 24.94 9.60
C GLU A 150 12.23 25.83 8.82
N GLN A 151 12.83 25.35 7.72
CA GLN A 151 13.73 26.14 6.86
C GLN A 151 13.02 27.20 6.00
N TRP A 152 11.70 27.12 5.86
CA TRP A 152 10.89 28.05 5.06
C TRP A 152 9.99 28.96 5.93
N GLN A 153 10.24 29.02 7.25
CA GLN A 153 9.62 29.96 8.19
C GLN A 153 10.62 31.01 8.67
#